data_AF-A0A7I7QI88-F1
#
_entry.id   AF-A0A7I7QI88-F1
#
_cell.length_a   1.000
_cell.length_b   1.000
_cell.length_c   1.000
_cell.angle_alpha   90.00
_cell.angle_beta   90.00
_cell.angle_gamma   90.00
#
_symmetry.space_group_name_H-M   'P 1'
#
loop_
_entity.id
_entity.type
_entity.pdbx_description
1 polymer ?
#
loop_
_entity_poly.entity_id
_entity_poly.type
_entity_poly.pdbx_seq_one_letter_code
_entity_poly.pdbx_strand_id
1 'polypeptide(L)'
;MKPRSLTSAVSAPIPASSGKTNRHRLHRGGDRASNSALHIATVVRLRYDPRSRAYADRCTSEGLSMPEIIRCQKRYLAREIFHALRADYAKLST
;
A
#
# COMPACT_ATOMS: atom_id res chain seq x y z
N MET A 1 14.02 22.06 15.63
CA MET A 1 13.29 21.18 14.68
C MET A 1 13.81 19.75 14.89
N LYS A 2 13.06 18.88 15.60
CA LYS A 2 13.52 17.52 15.96
C LYS A 2 13.38 16.58 14.74
N PRO A 3 14.37 15.74 14.41
CA PRO A 3 14.24 14.80 13.30
C PRO A 3 13.13 13.80 13.60
N ARG A 4 12.21 13.61 12.65
CA ARG A 4 11.15 12.60 12.77
C ARG A 4 11.80 11.22 12.68
N SER A 5 11.56 10.41 13.70
CA SER A 5 12.04 9.03 13.81
C SER A 5 11.68 8.22 12.56
N LEU A 6 12.69 7.60 11.95
CA LEU A 6 12.58 6.77 10.74
C LEU A 6 11.82 5.45 10.92
N THR A 7 11.30 5.18 12.12
CA THR A 7 10.43 4.05 12.44
C THR A 7 8.97 4.38 12.18
N SER A 8 8.58 4.56 10.92
CA SER A 8 7.16 4.66 10.57
C SER A 8 6.80 3.64 9.51
N ALA A 9 6.06 2.62 9.94
CA ALA A 9 5.54 1.57 9.05
C ALA A 9 4.66 2.20 7.96
N VAL A 10 5.08 2.00 6.71
CA VAL A 10 4.48 2.59 5.51
C VAL A 10 3.08 2.04 5.21
N SER A 11 2.73 0.86 5.76
CA SER A 11 1.37 0.33 5.71
C SER A 11 1.18 -0.72 6.81
N ALA A 12 0.86 -0.27 8.03
CA ALA A 12 0.43 -1.15 9.12
C ALA A 12 -1.11 -1.13 9.20
N PRO A 13 -1.83 -2.06 8.54
CA PRO A 13 -3.26 -2.21 8.77
C PRO A 13 -3.48 -2.64 10.22
N ILE A 14 -4.16 -1.81 11.01
CA ILE A 14 -4.54 -2.20 12.38
C ILE A 14 -5.81 -3.05 12.25
N PRO A 15 -5.80 -4.32 12.71
CA PRO A 15 -7.03 -5.09 12.79
C PRO A 15 -8.00 -4.35 13.70
N ALA A 16 -9.21 -4.11 13.18
CA ALA A 16 -10.26 -3.44 13.91
C ALA A 16 -11.55 -4.25 13.71
N SER A 17 -11.55 -5.44 14.30
CA SER A 17 -12.67 -6.36 14.28
C SER A 17 -13.09 -6.67 15.72
N SER A 18 -14.37 -6.49 16.03
CA SER A 18 -15.01 -6.91 17.29
C SER A 18 -15.91 -8.15 17.08
N GLY A 19 -15.71 -8.92 15.99
CA GLY A 19 -16.58 -10.05 15.62
C GLY A 19 -16.28 -10.61 14.21
N LYS A 20 -17.30 -11.18 13.54
CA LYS A 20 -17.25 -11.85 12.21
C LYS A 20 -16.84 -10.97 11.00
N THR A 21 -16.55 -9.69 11.21
CA THR A 21 -16.23 -8.73 10.13
C THR A 21 -14.73 -8.42 10.13
N ASN A 22 -14.02 -8.80 9.07
CA ASN A 22 -12.58 -8.63 8.95
C ASN A 22 -12.25 -7.22 8.42
N ARG A 23 -12.39 -6.19 9.26
CA ARG A 23 -12.12 -4.79 8.90
C ARG A 23 -10.74 -4.34 9.37
N HIS A 24 -10.05 -3.59 8.51
CA HIS A 24 -8.76 -2.98 8.82
C HIS A 24 -8.90 -1.46 8.95
N ARG A 25 -8.43 -0.89 10.05
CA ARG A 25 -8.36 0.57 10.27
C ARG A 25 -7.03 1.15 9.80
N LEU A 26 -7.09 2.40 9.36
CA LEU A 26 -5.93 3.20 8.96
C LEU A 26 -5.11 3.61 10.19
N HIS A 27 -3.81 3.31 10.19
CA HIS A 27 -2.88 3.78 11.22
C HIS A 27 -2.57 5.27 11.02
N ARG A 28 -2.93 6.12 11.99
CA ARG A 28 -2.77 7.60 11.90
C ARG A 28 -1.35 8.10 12.22
N GLY A 29 -0.52 7.27 12.86
CA GLY A 29 0.86 7.63 13.26
C GLY A 29 1.95 7.28 12.24
N GLY A 30 1.58 6.87 11.02
CA GLY A 30 2.56 6.56 9.96
C GLY A 30 3.05 7.83 9.23
N ASP A 31 4.04 7.68 8.35
CA ASP A 31 4.46 8.76 7.47
C ASP A 31 3.34 9.12 6.48
N ARG A 32 2.82 10.34 6.60
CA ARG A 32 1.73 10.85 5.76
C ARG A 32 2.21 11.16 4.34
N ALA A 33 3.46 11.55 4.15
CA ALA A 33 4.01 11.83 2.83
C ALA A 33 4.12 10.53 2.02
N SER A 34 4.76 9.51 2.58
CA SER A 34 4.85 8.18 1.97
C SER A 34 3.47 7.57 1.67
N ASN A 35 2.52 7.68 2.61
CA ASN A 35 1.14 7.18 2.39
C ASN A 35 0.41 7.92 1.25
N SER A 36 0.64 9.22 1.11
CA SER A 36 0.09 10.03 0.01
C SER A 36 0.71 9.62 -1.32
N ALA A 37 2.04 9.51 -1.38
CA ALA A 37 2.76 9.09 -2.58
C ALA A 37 2.30 7.70 -3.07
N LEU A 38 2.19 6.73 -2.16
CA LEU A 38 1.65 5.40 -2.49
C LEU A 38 0.20 5.45 -2.98
N HIS A 39 -0.60 6.37 -2.45
CA HIS A 39 -1.97 6.55 -2.92
C HIS A 39 -2.01 7.04 -4.36
N ILE A 40 -1.25 8.09 -4.66
CA ILE A 40 -1.18 8.66 -6.01
C ILE A 40 -0.66 7.59 -6.98
N ALA A 41 0.44 6.92 -6.65
CA ALA A 41 1.02 5.87 -7.48
C ALA A 41 0.03 4.72 -7.74
N THR A 42 -0.75 4.32 -6.72
CA THR A 42 -1.80 3.29 -6.88
C THR A 42 -2.90 3.74 -7.84
N VAL A 43 -3.38 4.99 -7.72
CA VAL A 43 -4.43 5.52 -8.60
C VAL A 43 -3.94 5.60 -10.05
N VAL A 44 -2.70 6.08 -10.25
CA VAL A 44 -2.07 6.12 -11.57
C VAL A 44 -1.94 4.71 -12.15
N ARG A 45 -1.53 3.74 -11.34
CA ARG A 45 -1.37 2.36 -11.78
C ARG A 45 -2.70 1.71 -12.16
N LEU A 46 -3.77 1.93 -11.40
CA LEU A 46 -5.12 1.46 -11.77
C LEU A 46 -5.63 2.09 -13.08
N ARG A 47 -5.13 3.27 -13.44
CA ARG A 47 -5.50 3.97 -14.67
C ARG A 47 -4.75 3.44 -15.89
N TYR A 48 -3.45 3.17 -15.77
CA TYR A 48 -2.57 2.92 -16.92
C TYR A 48 -1.97 1.51 -16.99
N ASP A 49 -1.85 0.78 -15.89
CA ASP A 49 -1.23 -0.55 -15.86
C ASP A 49 -2.30 -1.64 -16.08
N PRO A 50 -2.27 -2.37 -17.20
CA PRO A 50 -3.24 -3.43 -17.50
C PRO A 50 -3.25 -4.54 -16.43
N ARG A 51 -2.08 -4.85 -15.83
CA ARG A 51 -1.97 -5.90 -14.80
C ARG A 51 -2.74 -5.52 -13.54
N SER A 52 -2.62 -4.26 -13.10
CA SER A 52 -3.33 -3.77 -11.93
C SER A 52 -4.83 -3.63 -12.17
N ARG A 53 -5.24 -3.29 -13.41
CA ARG A 53 -6.65 -3.29 -13.78
C ARG A 53 -7.26 -4.70 -13.78
N ALA A 54 -6.59 -5.67 -14.38
CA ALA A 54 -7.04 -7.07 -14.36
C ALA A 54 -7.16 -7.64 -12.93
N TYR A 55 -6.28 -7.21 -12.02
CA TYR A 55 -6.39 -7.56 -10.60
C TYR A 55 -7.60 -6.89 -9.93
N ALA A 56 -7.83 -5.61 -10.21
CA ALA A 56 -9.00 -4.89 -9.70
C ALA A 56 -10.31 -5.51 -10.20
N ASP A 57 -10.38 -5.90 -11.47
CA ASP A 57 -11.55 -6.55 -12.07
C ASP A 57 -11.85 -7.89 -11.38
N ARG A 58 -10.81 -8.69 -11.11
CA ARG A 58 -10.94 -9.94 -10.34
C ARG A 58 -11.47 -9.69 -8.94
N CYS A 59 -10.89 -8.75 -8.19
CA CYS A 59 -11.38 -8.44 -6.86
C CYS A 59 -12.81 -7.86 -6.86
N THR A 60 -13.19 -7.14 -7.92
CA THR A 60 -14.57 -6.68 -8.11
C THR A 60 -15.51 -7.86 -8.32
N SER A 61 -15.11 -8.87 -9.09
CA SER A 61 -15.89 -10.12 -9.27
C SER A 61 -16.01 -10.95 -7.98
N GLU A 62 -15.03 -10.85 -7.08
CA GLU A 62 -15.04 -11.46 -5.74
C GLU A 62 -15.88 -10.67 -4.72
N GLY A 63 -16.46 -9.54 -5.13
CA GLY A 63 -17.34 -8.72 -4.29
C GLY A 63 -16.63 -7.71 -3.38
N LEU A 64 -15.35 -7.43 -3.60
CA LEU A 64 -14.63 -6.41 -2.82
C LEU A 64 -15.06 -5.00 -3.25
N SER A 65 -15.19 -4.11 -2.26
CA SER A 65 -15.45 -2.69 -2.54
C SER A 65 -14.21 -1.98 -3.09
N MET A 66 -14.40 -0.90 -3.86
CA MET A 66 -13.28 -0.10 -4.40
C MET A 66 -12.25 0.34 -3.34
N PRO A 67 -12.64 0.79 -2.13
CA PRO A 67 -11.68 1.09 -1.08
C PRO A 67 -10.86 -0.12 -0.62
N GLU A 68 -11.43 -1.32 -0.63
CA GLU A 68 -10.70 -2.56 -0.29
C GLU A 68 -9.72 -2.95 -1.39
N ILE A 69 -10.14 -2.84 -2.65
CA ILE A 69 -9.28 -3.08 -3.82
C ILE A 69 -8.07 -2.13 -3.80
N ILE A 70 -8.30 -0.83 -3.58
CA ILE A 70 -7.22 0.16 -3.47
C ILE A 70 -6.26 -0.19 -2.32
N ARG A 71 -6.76 -0.69 -1.17
CA ARG A 71 -5.90 -1.11 -0.05
C ARG A 71 -5.08 -2.35 -0.40
N CYS A 72 -5.66 -3.33 -1.08
CA CYS A 72 -4.95 -4.50 -1.59
C CYS A 72 -3.84 -4.08 -2.58
N GLN A 73 -4.17 -3.25 -3.56
CA GLN A 73 -3.22 -2.76 -4.56
C GLN A 73 -2.07 -1.96 -3.92
N LYS A 74 -2.38 -1.06 -2.97
CA LYS A 74 -1.35 -0.32 -2.20
C LYS A 74 -0.36 -1.26 -1.51
N ARG A 75 -0.84 -2.38 -0.95
CA ARG A 75 0.01 -3.36 -0.27
C ARG A 75 0.95 -4.07 -1.23
N TYR A 76 0.46 -4.47 -2.41
CA TYR A 76 1.30 -5.05 -3.45
C TYR A 76 2.35 -4.06 -3.94
N LEU A 77 1.94 -2.82 -4.22
CA LEU A 77 2.84 -1.76 -4.68
C LEU A 77 3.93 -1.45 -3.64
N ALA A 78 3.57 -1.36 -2.36
CA ALA A 78 4.54 -1.12 -1.29
C ALA A 78 5.60 -2.24 -1.19
N ARG A 79 5.19 -3.51 -1.37
CA ARG A 79 6.12 -4.65 -1.38
C ARG A 79 7.07 -4.58 -2.58
N GLU A 80 6.54 -4.30 -3.76
CA GLU A 80 7.33 -4.17 -4.99
C GLU A 80 8.37 -3.05 -4.88
N ILE A 81 7.97 -1.88 -4.40
CA ILE A 81 8.88 -0.74 -4.18
C ILE A 81 9.96 -1.10 -3.15
N PHE A 82 9.60 -1.77 -2.06
CA PHE A 82 10.58 -2.19 -1.06
C PHE A 82 11.65 -3.12 -1.65
N HIS A 83 11.24 -4.10 -2.47
CA HIS A 83 12.19 -5.01 -3.13
C HIS A 83 13.07 -4.28 -4.16
N ALA A 84 12.50 -3.37 -4.95
CA ALA A 84 13.26 -2.55 -5.90
C ALA A 84 14.30 -1.68 -5.19
N LEU A 85 13.89 -0.93 -4.15
CA LEU A 85 14.79 -0.10 -3.36
C LEU A 85 15.91 -0.91 -2.70
N ARG A 86 15.60 -2.10 -2.20
CA ARG A 86 16.61 -2.98 -1.59
C ARG A 86 17.60 -3.50 -2.64
N ALA A 87 17.15 -3.84 -3.84
CA ALA A 87 18.02 -4.26 -4.93
C ALA A 87 18.93 -3.11 -5.40
N ASP A 88 18.40 -1.90 -5.53
CA ASP A 88 19.18 -0.72 -5.91
C ASP A 88 20.20 -0.33 -4.82
N TYR A 89 19.80 -0.41 -3.55
CA TYR A 89 20.72 -0.19 -2.43
C TYR A 89 21.87 -1.20 -2.44
N ALA A 90 21.60 -2.48 -2.69
CA ALA A 90 22.63 -3.51 -2.78
C ALA A 90 23.64 -3.24 -3.91
N LYS A 91 23.18 -2.71 -5.05
CA LYS A 91 24.05 -2.30 -6.17
C LYS A 91 24.92 -1.09 -5.81
N LEU A 92 24.41 -0.16 -5.03
CA LEU A 92 25.16 1.03 -4.59
C LEU A 92 26.20 0.71 -3.51
N SER A 93 25.99 -0.38 -2.75
CA SER A 93 26.91 -0.83 -1.71
C SER A 93 27.98 -1.81 -2.21
N THR A 94 27.94 -2.16 -3.50
CA THR A 94 28.96 -2.99 -4.18
C THR A 94 29.86 -2.08 -4.99
#